data_AF-A0A944DCR9-F1
#
_entry.id   AF-A0A944DCR9-F1
#
_cell.length_a   1.000
_cell.length_b   1.000
_cell.length_c   1.000
_cell.angle_alpha   90.00
_cell.angle_beta   90.00
_cell.angle_gamma   90.00
#
_symmetry.space_group_name_H-M   'P 1'
#
loop_
_entity.id
_entity.type
_entity.pdbx_description
1 polymer ?
#
loop_
_entity_poly.entity_id
_entity_poly.type
_entity_poly.pdbx_seq_one_letter_code
_entity_poly.pdbx_strand_id
1 'polypeptide(L)'
;MVTERAYKAAMRLQVLMVNEVEKAYEQLETRWLRFQESFGREADRITLMEKVLASPDILRHCTPEAHGILLWELSRHGKLTKSAFLWENSEGWEVLGRRKRAIMQILEWQQCRSQFNNTVQHMHPEGEKGDFNTNMTHLINFMEIGPGDSEYDQNLWNLYTGLPETPPKGYPVVLNTTHQFWLNAQFEESPEYFAQIRAKTEVVV
;
A
#
# COMPACT_ATOMS: atom_id res chain seq x y z
N MET A 1 15.36 5.19 -13.93
CA MET A 1 14.09 4.83 -13.25
C MET A 1 14.40 4.59 -11.77
N VAL A 2 13.61 5.12 -10.82
CA VAL A 2 13.88 5.02 -9.37
C VAL A 2 13.96 3.55 -8.90
N THR A 3 13.23 2.67 -9.57
CA THR A 3 13.17 1.22 -9.34
C THR A 3 14.53 0.51 -9.48
N GLU A 4 15.33 0.83 -10.50
CA GLU A 4 16.65 0.20 -10.70
C GLU A 4 17.65 0.58 -9.58
N ARG A 5 17.61 1.84 -9.14
CA ARG A 5 18.47 2.31 -8.04
C ARG A 5 18.04 1.70 -6.71
N ALA A 6 16.74 1.61 -6.45
CA ALA A 6 16.19 0.96 -5.26
C ALA A 6 16.56 -0.53 -5.23
N TYR A 7 16.41 -1.24 -6.36
CA TYR A 7 16.81 -2.63 -6.50
C TYR A 7 18.31 -2.83 -6.23
N LYS A 8 19.17 -2.02 -6.85
CA LYS A 8 20.63 -2.06 -6.59
C LYS A 8 20.97 -1.77 -5.13
N ALA A 9 20.27 -0.84 -4.49
CA ALA A 9 20.47 -0.52 -3.07
C ALA A 9 20.07 -1.70 -2.17
N ALA A 10 18.90 -2.31 -2.41
CA ALA A 10 18.44 -3.48 -1.67
C ALA A 10 19.39 -4.67 -1.82
N MET A 11 19.82 -4.97 -3.05
CA MET A 11 20.80 -6.03 -3.33
C MET A 11 22.13 -5.80 -2.61
N ARG A 12 22.67 -4.57 -2.66
CA ARG A 12 23.91 -4.22 -1.96
C ARG A 12 23.76 -4.36 -0.44
N LEU A 13 22.63 -3.90 0.11
CA LEU A 13 22.33 -4.04 1.53
C LEU A 13 22.30 -5.51 1.94
N GLN A 14 21.59 -6.37 1.20
CA GLN A 14 21.53 -7.82 1.46
C GLN A 14 22.92 -8.46 1.47
N VAL A 15 23.79 -8.13 0.50
CA VAL A 15 25.17 -8.65 0.46
C VAL A 15 25.96 -8.20 1.70
N LEU A 16 25.85 -6.94 2.12
CA LEU A 16 26.54 -6.44 3.31
C LEU A 16 26.03 -7.12 4.60
N MET A 17 24.73 -7.40 4.69
CA MET A 17 24.14 -8.11 5.83
C MET A 17 24.65 -9.55 5.94
N VAL A 18 24.75 -10.27 4.82
CA VAL A 18 25.32 -11.63 4.78
C VAL A 18 26.80 -11.65 5.21
N ASN A 19 27.52 -10.54 4.99
CA ASN A 19 28.91 -10.38 5.44
C ASN A 19 29.03 -9.77 6.85
N GLU A 20 27.94 -9.72 7.61
CA GLU A 20 27.91 -9.22 9.00
C GLU A 20 28.48 -7.81 9.17
N VAL A 21 28.34 -6.96 8.15
CA VAL A 21 28.77 -5.56 8.23
C VAL A 21 27.74 -4.79 9.07
N GLU A 22 27.96 -4.72 10.38
CA GLU A 22 27.03 -4.16 11.37
C GLU A 22 26.52 -2.75 11.01
N LYS A 23 27.35 -1.94 10.35
CA LYS A 23 27.02 -0.55 9.98
C LYS A 23 26.26 -0.39 8.67
N ALA A 24 25.93 -1.49 7.99
CA ALA A 24 25.38 -1.45 6.63
C ALA A 24 24.06 -0.66 6.52
N TYR A 25 23.33 -0.51 7.63
CA TYR A 25 22.04 0.16 7.68
C TYR A 25 22.04 1.46 8.52
N GLU A 26 23.14 1.90 9.15
CA GLU A 26 23.14 3.08 10.04
C GLU A 26 22.57 4.35 9.36
N GLN A 27 22.93 4.57 8.09
CA GLN A 27 22.40 5.70 7.32
C GLN A 27 20.94 5.53 6.93
N LEU A 28 20.50 4.29 6.68
CA LEU A 28 19.10 3.97 6.39
C LEU A 28 18.26 4.19 7.63
N GLU A 29 18.68 3.66 8.77
CA GLU A 29 18.05 3.81 10.08
C GLU A 29 17.94 5.29 10.48
N THR A 30 19.04 6.04 10.36
CA THR A 30 19.03 7.47 10.65
C THR A 30 18.05 8.22 9.75
N ARG A 31 17.92 7.85 8.48
CA ARG A 31 16.94 8.45 7.56
C ARG A 31 15.51 8.01 7.88
N TRP A 32 15.32 6.76 8.31
CA TRP A 32 14.04 6.20 8.74
C TRP A 32 13.52 6.90 9.99
N LEU A 33 14.34 7.00 11.04
CA LEU A 33 13.98 7.70 12.27
C LEU A 33 13.62 9.18 12.01
N ARG A 34 14.43 9.88 11.21
CA ARG A 34 14.11 11.26 10.80
C ARG A 34 12.82 11.34 10.00
N PHE A 35 12.58 10.36 9.13
CA PHE A 35 11.34 10.26 8.38
C PHE A 35 10.17 10.10 9.35
N GLN A 36 10.20 9.16 10.28
CA GLN A 36 9.12 8.96 11.27
C GLN A 36 8.89 10.17 12.18
N GLU A 37 9.96 10.81 12.66
CA GLU A 37 9.86 12.06 13.44
C GLU A 37 9.18 13.17 12.63
N SER A 38 9.44 13.23 11.32
CA SER A 38 8.85 14.23 10.43
C SER A 38 7.34 14.07 10.26
N PHE A 39 6.82 12.84 10.28
CA PHE A 39 5.37 12.57 10.20
C PHE A 39 4.59 13.03 11.43
N GLY A 40 5.25 13.43 12.53
CA GLY A 40 4.59 14.26 13.55
C GLY A 40 3.99 15.55 12.99
N ARG A 41 4.49 16.03 11.83
CA ARG A 41 4.09 17.25 11.15
C ARG A 41 3.10 16.97 10.02
N GLU A 42 2.01 17.72 10.03
CA GLU A 42 0.93 17.60 9.05
C GLU A 42 1.37 17.92 7.60
N ALA A 43 2.34 18.82 7.42
CA ALA A 43 2.90 19.17 6.12
C ALA A 43 3.62 17.99 5.42
N ASP A 44 4.28 17.13 6.20
CA ASP A 44 4.98 15.96 5.65
C ASP A 44 3.98 14.88 5.23
N ARG A 45 2.87 14.72 5.98
CA ARG A 45 1.73 13.87 5.57
C ARG A 45 1.08 14.35 4.27
N ILE A 46 0.89 15.65 4.10
CA ILE A 46 0.40 16.21 2.83
C ILE A 46 1.37 15.88 1.69
N THR A 47 2.67 16.06 1.92
CA THR A 47 3.70 15.71 0.92
C THR A 47 3.66 14.23 0.55
N LEU A 48 3.45 13.33 1.51
CA LEU A 48 3.25 11.91 1.25
C LEU A 48 2.00 11.66 0.43
N MET A 49 0.87 12.25 0.83
CA MET A 49 -0.41 12.13 0.14
C MET A 49 -0.27 12.55 -1.33
N GLU A 50 0.33 13.71 -1.62
CA GLU A 50 0.56 14.16 -3.01
C GLU A 50 1.42 13.16 -3.80
N LYS A 51 2.45 12.59 -3.18
CA LYS A 51 3.29 11.57 -3.81
C LYS A 51 2.53 10.29 -4.11
N VAL A 52 1.64 9.86 -3.21
CA VAL A 52 0.79 8.68 -3.45
C VAL A 52 -0.22 8.98 -4.56
N LEU A 53 -0.86 10.15 -4.53
CA LEU A 53 -1.81 10.61 -5.55
C LEU A 53 -1.19 10.72 -6.95
N ALA A 54 0.10 11.04 -7.03
CA ALA A 54 0.87 11.00 -8.28
C ALA A 54 1.04 9.59 -8.87
N SER A 55 0.57 8.54 -8.19
CA SER A 55 0.58 7.14 -8.62
C SER A 55 1.96 6.60 -9.04
N PRO A 56 3.00 6.73 -8.22
CA PRO A 56 4.34 6.33 -8.62
C PRO A 56 4.40 4.81 -8.83
N ASP A 57 5.03 4.38 -9.92
CA ASP A 57 5.17 2.96 -10.30
C ASP A 57 5.67 2.06 -9.17
N ILE A 58 6.42 2.61 -8.21
CA ILE A 58 6.95 1.89 -7.07
C ILE A 58 5.84 1.28 -6.18
N LEU A 59 4.64 1.88 -6.12
CA LEU A 59 3.54 1.36 -5.29
C LEU A 59 3.10 -0.05 -5.72
N ARG A 60 3.24 -0.37 -7.01
CA ARG A 60 2.98 -1.71 -7.57
C ARG A 60 3.89 -2.79 -6.97
N HIS A 61 5.08 -2.40 -6.51
CA HIS A 61 6.15 -3.29 -6.08
C HIS A 61 6.38 -3.28 -4.57
N CYS A 62 5.63 -2.47 -3.83
CA CYS A 62 5.70 -2.42 -2.38
C CYS A 62 5.19 -3.72 -1.76
N THR A 63 5.80 -4.11 -0.64
CA THR A 63 5.31 -5.24 0.16
C THR A 63 4.04 -4.83 0.93
N PRO A 64 3.23 -5.80 1.39
CA PRO A 64 2.06 -5.50 2.22
C PRO A 64 2.39 -4.64 3.45
N GLU A 65 3.54 -4.84 4.08
CA GLU A 65 4.02 -4.08 5.23
C GLU A 65 4.30 -2.62 4.86
N ALA A 66 4.96 -2.38 3.73
CA ALA A 66 5.21 -1.03 3.23
C ALA A 66 3.89 -0.30 2.91
N HIS A 67 2.91 -1.00 2.30
CA HIS A 67 1.56 -0.44 2.13
C HIS A 67 0.90 -0.16 3.49
N GLY A 68 1.03 -1.06 4.47
CA GLY A 68 0.49 -0.89 5.82
C GLY A 68 1.02 0.37 6.51
N ILE A 69 2.33 0.62 6.44
CA ILE A 69 2.95 1.84 6.97
C ILE A 69 2.38 3.09 6.27
N LEU A 70 2.21 3.05 4.93
CA LEU A 70 1.62 4.17 4.20
C LEU A 70 0.16 4.44 4.62
N LEU A 71 -0.63 3.38 4.84
CA LEU A 71 -2.00 3.51 5.36
C LEU A 71 -2.02 4.11 6.76
N TRP A 72 -1.11 3.66 7.62
CA TRP A 72 -0.94 4.22 8.95
C TRP A 72 -0.66 5.72 8.87
N GLU A 73 0.35 6.13 8.12
CA GLU A 73 0.74 7.55 8.05
C GLU A 73 -0.37 8.46 7.49
N LEU A 74 -1.15 7.97 6.52
CA LEU A 74 -2.24 8.75 5.92
C LEU A 74 -3.50 8.82 6.78
N SER A 75 -3.79 7.77 7.57
CA SER A 75 -4.97 7.71 8.46
C SER A 75 -4.79 8.49 9.77
N ARG A 76 -3.55 8.81 10.16
CA ARG A 76 -3.26 9.64 11.34
C ARG A 76 -3.70 11.09 11.15
N HIS A 77 -4.54 11.57 12.05
CA HIS A 77 -5.03 12.94 12.03
C HIS A 77 -5.12 13.52 13.45
N GLY A 78 -4.95 14.84 13.56
CA GLY A 78 -5.06 15.58 14.81
C GLY A 78 -5.89 16.85 14.65
N LYS A 79 -5.95 17.68 15.69
CA LYS A 79 -6.69 18.96 15.65
C LYS A 79 -6.20 19.88 14.52
N LEU A 80 -4.89 19.90 14.25
CA LEU A 80 -4.27 20.72 13.18
C LEU A 80 -4.66 20.26 11.76
N THR A 81 -4.82 18.95 11.56
CA THR A 81 -5.29 18.36 10.29
C THR A 81 -6.69 18.88 9.92
N LYS A 82 -7.54 19.10 10.92
CA LYS A 82 -8.93 19.56 10.77
C LYS A 82 -9.10 21.07 10.85
N SER A 83 -8.02 21.85 11.00
CA SER A 83 -8.09 23.31 11.13
C SER A 83 -7.12 24.05 10.21
N ALA A 84 -5.82 23.98 10.48
CA ALA A 84 -4.79 24.71 9.75
C ALA A 84 -4.52 24.15 8.35
N PHE A 85 -4.82 22.86 8.14
CA PHE A 85 -4.55 22.15 6.89
C PHE A 85 -5.81 21.56 6.25
N LEU A 86 -6.98 22.09 6.61
CA LEU A 86 -8.25 21.53 6.17
C LEU A 86 -8.36 21.57 4.64
N TRP A 87 -7.96 22.67 4.01
CA TRP A 87 -8.12 22.84 2.56
C TRP A 87 -7.17 21.93 1.77
N GLU A 88 -5.94 21.72 2.23
CA GLU A 88 -4.95 20.86 1.57
C GLU A 88 -5.36 19.40 1.57
N ASN A 89 -6.10 18.99 2.60
CA ASN A 89 -6.55 17.61 2.79
C ASN A 89 -7.95 17.36 2.22
N SER A 90 -8.77 18.39 2.06
CA SER A 90 -10.15 18.28 1.57
C SER A 90 -10.26 18.20 0.06
N GLU A 91 -11.32 17.55 -0.41
CA GLU A 91 -11.69 17.49 -1.83
C GLU A 91 -13.15 17.92 -1.99
N GLY A 92 -13.37 19.15 -2.47
CA GLY A 92 -14.69 19.75 -2.44
C GLY A 92 -15.23 19.86 -1.01
N TRP A 93 -16.39 19.27 -0.75
CA TRP A 93 -17.02 19.22 0.57
C TRP A 93 -16.52 18.06 1.44
N GLU A 94 -15.70 17.17 0.88
CA GLU A 94 -15.19 16.00 1.59
C GLU A 94 -14.06 16.38 2.54
N VAL A 95 -14.26 16.14 3.83
CA VAL A 95 -13.25 16.39 4.85
C VAL A 95 -12.19 15.30 4.75
N LEU A 96 -10.92 15.70 4.61
CA LEU A 96 -9.81 14.77 4.37
C LEU A 96 -9.95 13.93 3.08
N GLY A 97 -10.80 14.34 2.12
CA GLY A 97 -11.10 13.57 0.91
C GLY A 97 -9.86 13.17 0.10
N ARG A 98 -8.85 14.05 0.03
CA ARG A 98 -7.60 13.74 -0.70
C ARG A 98 -6.80 12.64 -0.03
N ARG A 99 -6.84 12.55 1.31
CA ARG A 99 -6.21 11.45 2.06
C ARG A 99 -6.95 10.14 1.89
N LYS A 100 -8.29 10.19 1.96
CA LYS A 100 -9.13 9.02 1.72
C LYS A 100 -8.88 8.45 0.33
N ARG A 101 -8.77 9.31 -0.69
CA ARG A 101 -8.38 8.92 -2.04
C ARG A 101 -6.97 8.32 -2.13
N ALA A 102 -5.99 8.91 -1.44
CA ALA A 102 -4.63 8.33 -1.39
C ALA A 102 -4.61 6.94 -0.73
N ILE A 103 -5.41 6.74 0.33
CA ILE A 103 -5.62 5.43 0.96
C ILE A 103 -6.25 4.45 -0.04
N MET A 104 -7.32 4.84 -0.73
CA MET A 104 -7.95 4.00 -1.75
C MET A 104 -6.95 3.60 -2.82
N GLN A 105 -6.15 4.53 -3.33
CA GLN A 105 -5.14 4.25 -4.35
C GLN A 105 -4.05 3.25 -3.91
N ILE A 106 -3.68 3.24 -2.63
CA ILE A 106 -2.79 2.19 -2.09
C ILE A 106 -3.51 0.82 -2.09
N LEU A 107 -4.79 0.81 -1.72
CA LEU A 107 -5.61 -0.39 -1.66
C LEU A 107 -6.02 -0.91 -3.05
N GLU A 108 -6.00 -0.06 -4.07
CA GLU A 108 -6.25 -0.44 -5.45
C GLU A 108 -5.15 -1.33 -6.04
N TRP A 109 -3.95 -1.34 -5.43
CA TRP A 109 -2.87 -2.25 -5.80
C TRP A 109 -3.01 -3.66 -5.21
N GLN A 110 -3.96 -3.89 -4.30
CA GLN A 110 -4.17 -5.21 -3.70
C GLN A 110 -4.80 -6.16 -4.71
N GLN A 111 -4.20 -7.34 -4.86
CA GLN A 111 -4.58 -8.31 -5.87
C GLN A 111 -5.58 -9.36 -5.36
N CYS A 112 -5.72 -9.51 -4.04
CA CYS A 112 -6.63 -10.47 -3.41
C CYS A 112 -6.92 -10.09 -1.95
N ARG A 113 -7.92 -10.73 -1.34
CA ARG A 113 -8.30 -10.51 0.07
C ARG A 113 -7.18 -10.84 1.04
N SER A 114 -6.41 -11.91 0.80
CA SER A 114 -5.27 -12.25 1.67
C SER A 114 -4.21 -11.14 1.69
N GLN A 115 -3.90 -10.55 0.53
CA GLN A 115 -2.94 -9.44 0.44
C GLN A 115 -3.47 -8.20 1.15
N PHE A 116 -4.75 -7.85 0.91
CA PHE A 116 -5.42 -6.75 1.60
C PHE A 116 -5.38 -6.93 3.13
N ASN A 117 -5.72 -8.14 3.61
CA ASN A 117 -5.72 -8.46 5.03
C ASN A 117 -4.34 -8.29 5.64
N ASN A 118 -3.29 -8.78 4.97
CA ASN A 118 -1.92 -8.58 5.42
C ASN A 118 -1.57 -7.08 5.48
N THR A 119 -1.87 -6.31 4.44
CA THR A 119 -1.63 -4.85 4.44
C THR A 119 -2.31 -4.15 5.62
N VAL A 120 -3.59 -4.45 5.88
CA VAL A 120 -4.33 -3.86 7.01
C VAL A 120 -3.79 -4.34 8.35
N GLN A 121 -3.38 -5.61 8.49
CA GLN A 121 -2.73 -6.11 9.70
C GLN A 121 -1.42 -5.37 9.98
N HIS A 122 -0.68 -4.95 8.95
CA HIS A 122 0.56 -4.21 9.08
C HIS A 122 0.39 -2.67 9.13
N MET A 123 -0.83 -2.18 9.42
CA MET A 123 -1.10 -0.75 9.60
C MET A 123 -0.51 -0.24 10.93
N HIS A 124 0.80 -0.06 10.96
CA HIS A 124 1.62 0.30 12.12
C HIS A 124 2.79 1.19 11.67
N PRO A 125 3.36 2.10 12.50
CA PRO A 125 4.48 2.96 12.11
C PRO A 125 5.74 2.21 11.65
N GLU A 126 5.96 1.02 12.18
CA GLU A 126 7.07 0.11 11.80
C GLU A 126 6.63 -1.06 10.93
N GLY A 127 5.35 -1.12 10.54
CA GLY A 127 4.81 -2.26 9.81
C GLY A 127 4.76 -3.54 10.66
N GLU A 128 4.70 -3.44 11.99
CA GLU A 128 4.44 -4.58 12.86
C GLU A 128 3.05 -5.16 12.62
N LYS A 129 2.91 -6.46 12.84
CA LYS A 129 1.65 -7.16 12.64
C LYS A 129 0.70 -6.93 13.81
N GLY A 130 -0.44 -6.32 13.53
CA GLY A 130 -1.57 -6.14 14.45
C GLY A 130 -2.78 -7.02 14.12
N ASP A 131 -3.89 -6.77 14.82
CA ASP A 131 -5.18 -7.42 14.57
C ASP A 131 -5.90 -6.77 13.37
N PHE A 132 -6.38 -7.61 12.46
CA PHE A 132 -7.06 -7.15 11.25
C PHE A 132 -8.34 -6.38 11.58
N ASN A 133 -9.19 -6.90 12.46
CA ASN A 133 -10.50 -6.30 12.72
C ASN A 133 -10.37 -4.93 13.38
N THR A 134 -9.42 -4.81 14.32
CA THR A 134 -9.08 -3.55 14.98
C THR A 134 -8.58 -2.52 13.96
N ASN A 135 -7.61 -2.90 13.13
CA ASN A 135 -7.05 -2.00 12.13
C ASN A 135 -8.04 -1.61 11.03
N MET A 136 -8.87 -2.56 10.58
CA MET A 136 -9.93 -2.31 9.62
C MET A 136 -10.97 -1.34 10.20
N THR A 137 -11.34 -1.50 11.48
CA THR A 137 -12.24 -0.56 12.17
C THR A 137 -11.65 0.84 12.24
N HIS A 138 -10.36 0.97 12.59
CA HIS A 138 -9.68 2.27 12.58
C HIS A 138 -9.67 2.91 11.19
N LEU A 139 -9.44 2.11 10.16
CA LEU A 139 -9.43 2.56 8.77
C LEU A 139 -10.84 3.02 8.36
N ILE A 140 -11.88 2.24 8.62
CA ILE A 140 -13.28 2.60 8.34
C ILE A 140 -13.67 3.89 9.06
N ASN A 141 -13.40 3.98 10.37
CA ASN A 141 -13.67 5.18 11.16
C ASN A 141 -12.98 6.43 10.57
N PHE A 142 -11.80 6.28 9.97
CA PHE A 142 -11.14 7.36 9.26
C PHE A 142 -11.85 7.72 7.94
N MET A 143 -12.26 6.71 7.17
CA MET A 143 -12.98 6.88 5.91
C MET A 143 -14.37 7.51 6.10
N GLU A 144 -14.99 7.35 7.27
CA GLU A 144 -16.27 7.98 7.64
C GLU A 144 -16.14 9.46 8.06
N ILE A 145 -14.93 9.99 8.30
CA ILE A 145 -14.75 11.38 8.76
C ILE A 145 -15.19 12.34 7.65
N GLY A 146 -16.37 12.92 7.76
CA GLY A 146 -16.88 13.78 6.70
C GLY A 146 -18.32 14.22 6.96
N PRO A 147 -18.95 14.87 5.98
CA PRO A 147 -20.39 15.06 6.00
C PRO A 147 -21.10 13.68 5.99
N GLY A 148 -22.37 13.66 6.37
CA GLY A 148 -23.14 12.41 6.53
C GLY A 148 -23.39 11.63 5.23
N ASP A 149 -22.94 12.14 4.08
CA ASP A 149 -23.06 11.55 2.74
C ASP A 149 -21.72 11.11 2.12
N SER A 150 -20.62 11.06 2.89
CA SER A 150 -19.36 10.46 2.41
C SER A 150 -19.54 8.96 2.12
N GLU A 151 -19.16 8.51 0.92
CA GLU A 151 -19.27 7.10 0.50
C GLU A 151 -17.95 6.29 0.66
N TYR A 152 -16.90 6.88 1.23
CA TYR A 152 -15.56 6.29 1.25
C TYR A 152 -15.45 5.00 2.05
N ASP A 153 -16.18 4.88 3.15
CA ASP A 153 -16.30 3.67 3.97
C ASP A 153 -17.01 2.54 3.21
N GLN A 154 -18.11 2.86 2.52
CA GLN A 154 -18.81 1.90 1.68
C GLN A 154 -17.94 1.46 0.49
N ASN A 155 -17.20 2.39 -0.12
CA ASN A 155 -16.26 2.10 -1.20
C ASN A 155 -15.12 1.19 -0.74
N LEU A 156 -14.60 1.40 0.47
CA LEU A 156 -13.59 0.53 1.08
C LEU A 156 -14.14 -0.89 1.29
N TRP A 157 -15.36 -1.01 1.80
CA TRP A 157 -16.03 -2.30 1.98
C TRP A 157 -16.29 -3.01 0.65
N ASN A 158 -16.76 -2.28 -0.36
CA ASN A 158 -17.01 -2.81 -1.70
C ASN A 158 -15.71 -3.32 -2.34
N LEU A 159 -14.61 -2.58 -2.20
CA LEU A 159 -13.29 -3.02 -2.66
C LEU A 159 -12.88 -4.31 -1.97
N TYR A 160 -12.92 -4.35 -0.63
CA TYR A 160 -12.49 -5.54 0.12
C TYR A 160 -13.34 -6.78 -0.21
N THR A 161 -14.66 -6.63 -0.25
CA THR A 161 -15.59 -7.76 -0.51
C THR A 161 -15.56 -8.22 -1.96
N GLY A 162 -15.25 -7.33 -2.90
CA GLY A 162 -15.13 -7.65 -4.32
C GLY A 162 -13.84 -8.37 -4.72
N LEU A 163 -12.76 -8.24 -3.93
CA LEU A 163 -11.48 -8.88 -4.25
C LEU A 163 -11.59 -10.42 -4.29
N PRO A 164 -10.86 -11.09 -5.19
CA PRO A 164 -10.76 -12.55 -5.19
C PRO A 164 -10.04 -13.05 -3.93
N GLU A 165 -10.28 -14.29 -3.53
CA GLU A 165 -9.62 -14.88 -2.35
C GLU A 165 -8.13 -15.07 -2.57
N THR A 166 -7.76 -15.58 -3.74
CA THR A 166 -6.39 -15.87 -4.16
C THR A 166 -6.01 -15.02 -5.37
N PRO A 167 -4.74 -14.61 -5.49
CA PRO A 167 -4.31 -13.82 -6.63
C PRO A 167 -4.18 -14.72 -7.88
N PRO A 168 -4.60 -14.25 -9.07
CA PRO A 168 -4.43 -15.01 -10.31
C PRO A 168 -2.95 -15.14 -10.66
N LYS A 169 -2.50 -16.34 -11.04
CA LYS A 169 -1.06 -16.62 -11.24
C LYS A 169 -0.63 -16.33 -12.67
N GLY A 170 0.58 -15.79 -12.82
CA GLY A 170 1.21 -15.60 -14.12
C GLY A 170 0.72 -14.38 -14.90
N TYR A 171 -0.24 -13.62 -14.36
CA TYR A 171 -0.68 -12.35 -14.93
C TYR A 171 0.14 -11.17 -14.39
N PRO A 172 0.31 -10.09 -15.17
CA PRO A 172 0.88 -8.86 -14.67
C PRO A 172 0.02 -8.24 -13.56
N VAL A 173 0.66 -7.76 -12.49
CA VAL A 173 0.00 -6.98 -11.42
C VAL A 173 -0.60 -5.71 -12.03
N VAL A 174 -1.88 -5.46 -11.84
CA VAL A 174 -2.61 -4.28 -12.34
C VAL A 174 -3.57 -3.76 -11.26
N LEU A 175 -4.00 -2.51 -11.36
CA LEU A 175 -4.94 -1.91 -10.41
C LEU A 175 -6.29 -2.64 -10.45
N ASN A 176 -6.88 -2.89 -9.29
CA ASN A 176 -8.17 -3.58 -9.14
C ASN A 176 -9.38 -2.78 -9.65
N THR A 177 -9.18 -1.52 -10.03
CA THR A 177 -10.16 -0.68 -10.72
C THR A 177 -10.18 -0.90 -12.23
N THR A 178 -9.22 -1.65 -12.79
CA THR A 178 -9.12 -1.86 -14.24
C THR A 178 -9.90 -3.08 -14.72
N HIS A 179 -10.43 -3.02 -15.93
CA HIS A 179 -11.07 -4.18 -16.58
C HIS A 179 -10.12 -5.39 -16.66
N GLN A 180 -8.82 -5.15 -16.91
CA GLN A 180 -7.84 -6.21 -17.00
C GLN A 180 -7.70 -6.99 -15.70
N PHE A 181 -7.79 -6.32 -14.54
CA PHE A 181 -7.75 -7.02 -13.25
C PHE A 181 -8.87 -8.03 -13.12
N TRP A 182 -10.10 -7.60 -13.42
CA TRP A 182 -11.28 -8.46 -13.31
C TRP A 182 -11.29 -9.57 -14.36
N LEU A 183 -10.76 -9.31 -15.55
CA LEU A 183 -10.52 -10.36 -16.53
C LEU A 183 -9.53 -11.39 -16.00
N ASN A 184 -8.40 -10.96 -15.43
CA ASN A 184 -7.40 -11.86 -14.86
C ASN A 184 -7.99 -12.67 -13.68
N ALA A 185 -8.78 -12.05 -12.82
CA ALA A 185 -9.37 -12.69 -11.64
C ALA A 185 -10.42 -13.78 -11.99
N GLN A 186 -10.94 -13.79 -13.22
CA GLN A 186 -11.79 -14.90 -13.70
C GLN A 186 -10.99 -16.17 -14.02
N PHE A 187 -9.67 -16.07 -14.16
CA PHE A 187 -8.79 -17.19 -14.47
C PHE A 187 -7.88 -17.47 -13.28
N GLU A 188 -7.72 -18.74 -12.90
CA GLU A 188 -6.79 -19.10 -11.83
C GLU A 188 -5.33 -18.87 -12.24
N GLU A 189 -4.99 -19.16 -13.50
CA GLU A 189 -3.63 -19.12 -14.02
C GLU A 189 -3.61 -18.64 -15.48
N SER A 190 -2.53 -17.97 -15.91
CA SER A 190 -2.38 -17.53 -17.29
C SER A 190 -1.95 -18.66 -18.24
N PRO A 191 -2.35 -18.62 -19.52
CA PRO A 191 -1.90 -19.60 -20.52
C PRO A 191 -0.37 -19.69 -20.63
N GLU A 192 0.32 -18.56 -20.50
CA GLU A 192 1.79 -18.50 -20.52
C GLU A 192 2.41 -19.20 -19.31
N TYR A 193 1.80 -19.05 -18.14
CA TYR A 193 2.25 -19.73 -16.92
C TYR A 193 2.07 -21.25 -17.03
N PHE A 194 0.92 -21.69 -17.53
CA PHE A 194 0.68 -23.11 -17.82
C PHE A 194 1.72 -23.68 -18.81
N ALA A 195 2.03 -22.95 -19.87
CA ALA A 195 3.02 -23.38 -20.87
C ALA A 195 4.43 -23.50 -20.26
N GLN A 196 4.83 -22.56 -19.39
CA GLN A 196 6.11 -22.60 -18.70
C GLN A 196 6.22 -23.75 -17.69
N ILE A 197 5.15 -24.04 -16.95
CA ILE A 197 5.13 -25.19 -16.03
C ILE A 197 5.30 -26.49 -16.80
N ARG A 198 4.52 -26.70 -17.87
CA ARG A 198 4.61 -27.93 -18.69
C ARG A 198 6.00 -28.11 -19.28
N ALA A 199 6.56 -27.05 -19.85
CA ALA A 199 7.92 -27.09 -20.39
C ALA A 199 8.97 -27.43 -19.31
N LYS A 200 8.80 -26.98 -18.07
CA LYS A 200 9.70 -27.37 -16.96
C LYS A 200 9.52 -28.81 -16.53
N THR A 201 8.31 -29.37 -16.60
CA THR A 201 8.05 -30.77 -16.24
C THR A 201 8.62 -31.74 -17.27
N GLU A 202 8.63 -31.38 -18.56
CA GLU A 202 9.16 -32.21 -19.65
C GLU A 202 10.70 -32.28 -19.69
N VAL A 203 11.40 -31.32 -19.09
CA VAL A 203 12.88 -31.26 -19.07
C VAL A 203 13.48 -32.06 -17.90
N VAL A 204 12.66 -32.55 -16.97
CA VAL A 204 13.08 -33.31 -15.78
C VAL A 204 12.97 -34.83 -15.99
N VAL A 205 12.85 -35.29 -17.25
CA VAL A 205 12.82 -36.72 -17.62
C VAL A 205 14.09 -37.12 -18.35
#